data_AF-A0A417WTM2-F1
#
_entry.id   AF-A0A417WTM2-F1
#
_cell.length_a   1.000
_cell.length_b   1.000
_cell.length_c   1.000
_cell.angle_alpha   90.00
_cell.angle_beta   90.00
_cell.angle_gamma   90.00
#
_symmetry.space_group_name_H-M   'P 1'
#
loop_
_entity.id
_entity.type
_entity.pdbx_description
1 polymer ?
#
loop_
_entity_poly.entity_id
_entity_poly.type
_entity_poly.pdbx_seq_one_letter_code
_entity_poly.pdbx_strand_id
1 'polypeptide(L)'
;MNTIEKIYTNYDGLLEEFSEEVIQSRYAVFYEEIEEFAKSLGIREKIQISESLLSHAVLDYFTDISRLKHFHQAKHINSLKVISYETYWLLRRKPIQILVEDETSDAMAFLNEKFVFSRIAKYLMGDGKRVILSPETKKGFLNYLDSLFYYLKYRNYDAEMLEMMLMGFKAGVLVADDLKEQES
;
A
#
# COMPACT_ATOMS: atom_id res chain seq x y z
N MET A 1 8.71 24.01 5.56
CA MET A 1 9.97 23.71 6.28
C MET A 1 9.64 23.57 7.76
N ASN A 2 9.97 22.41 8.37
CA ASN A 2 10.17 22.19 9.83
C ASN A 2 9.23 21.25 10.63
N THR A 3 8.36 20.45 10.00
CA THR A 3 7.82 19.25 10.69
C THR A 3 8.71 18.03 10.42
N ILE A 4 9.15 17.90 9.17
CA ILE A 4 10.07 16.88 8.66
C ILE A 4 11.39 16.97 9.43
N GLU A 5 12.16 18.07 9.33
CA GLU A 5 13.50 18.22 9.96
C GLU A 5 13.60 17.77 11.43
N LYS A 6 12.57 17.98 12.25
CA LYS A 6 12.59 17.59 13.68
C LYS A 6 12.51 16.08 13.92
N ILE A 7 12.06 15.30 12.93
CA ILE A 7 11.93 13.83 13.01
C ILE A 7 13.24 13.13 12.58
N TYR A 8 14.13 13.81 11.83
CA TYR A 8 15.29 13.19 11.18
C TYR A 8 16.53 12.97 12.06
N THR A 9 16.57 13.48 13.29
CA THR A 9 17.77 13.34 14.17
C THR A 9 18.20 11.89 14.45
N ASN A 10 17.41 10.88 14.08
CA ASN A 10 17.75 9.46 14.21
C ASN A 10 17.81 8.71 12.85
N TYR A 11 17.78 9.44 11.72
CA TYR A 11 17.67 8.89 10.36
C TYR A 11 18.76 9.40 9.40
N ASP A 12 19.85 9.98 9.91
CA ASP A 12 20.95 10.50 9.10
C ASP A 12 21.47 9.47 8.08
N GLY A 13 21.58 8.19 8.49
CA GLY A 13 21.98 7.10 7.59
C GLY A 13 21.01 6.83 6.42
N LEU A 14 19.70 7.12 6.58
CA LEU A 14 18.75 7.01 5.47
C LEU A 14 18.88 8.18 4.49
N LEU A 15 19.18 9.37 4.99
CA LEU A 15 19.40 10.54 4.15
C LEU A 15 20.64 10.35 3.27
N GLU A 16 21.69 9.73 3.80
CA GLU A 16 22.86 9.33 3.02
C GLU A 16 22.53 8.29 1.94
N GLU A 17 21.69 7.28 2.24
CA GLU A 17 21.38 6.20 1.30
C GLU A 17 20.35 6.59 0.22
N PHE A 18 19.28 7.30 0.59
CA PHE A 18 18.14 7.57 -0.30
C PHE A 18 18.02 9.01 -0.75
N SER A 19 18.72 9.96 -0.13
CA SER A 19 18.52 11.43 -0.25
C SER A 19 17.19 11.92 0.31
N GLU A 20 17.19 13.17 0.80
CA GLU A 20 15.99 13.83 1.32
C GLU A 20 14.89 13.96 0.26
N GLU A 21 15.27 14.29 -0.98
CA GLU A 21 14.35 14.52 -2.10
C GLU A 21 13.50 13.29 -2.42
N VAL A 22 14.09 12.10 -2.38
CA VAL A 22 13.37 10.83 -2.62
C VAL A 22 12.38 10.53 -1.49
N ILE A 23 12.78 10.78 -0.24
CA ILE A 23 11.92 10.56 0.93
C ILE A 23 10.74 11.54 0.90
N GLN A 24 11.01 12.82 0.63
CA GLN A 24 9.98 13.85 0.49
C GLN A 24 9.04 13.58 -0.69
N SER A 25 9.58 13.14 -1.83
CA SER A 25 8.77 12.76 -2.99
C SER A 25 7.83 11.61 -2.67
N ARG A 26 8.30 10.57 -1.96
CA ARG A 26 7.44 9.46 -1.52
C ARG A 26 6.35 9.92 -0.56
N TYR A 27 6.67 10.78 0.40
CA TYR A 27 5.70 11.39 1.29
C TYR A 27 4.62 12.15 0.51
N ALA A 28 5.02 12.99 -0.44
CA ALA A 28 4.10 13.79 -1.25
C ALA A 28 3.14 12.90 -2.06
N VAL A 29 3.66 11.83 -2.67
CA VAL A 29 2.86 10.83 -3.40
C VAL A 29 1.80 10.21 -2.49
N PHE A 30 2.16 9.75 -1.28
CA PHE A 30 1.16 9.19 -0.36
C PHE A 30 0.14 10.21 0.10
N TYR A 31 0.57 11.43 0.38
CA TYR A 31 -0.33 12.49 0.79
C TYR A 31 -1.38 12.76 -0.31
N GLU A 32 -0.93 12.90 -1.56
CA GLU A 32 -1.80 13.10 -2.71
C GLU A 32 -2.75 11.93 -2.95
N GLU A 33 -2.25 10.69 -2.88
CA GLU A 33 -3.09 9.49 -3.04
C GLU A 33 -4.17 9.39 -1.94
N ILE A 34 -3.87 9.79 -0.71
CA ILE A 34 -4.86 9.84 0.38
C ILE A 34 -5.90 10.96 0.13
N GLU A 35 -5.45 12.13 -0.33
CA GLU A 35 -6.33 13.24 -0.69
C GLU A 35 -7.31 12.84 -1.80
N GLU A 36 -6.82 12.23 -2.89
CA GLU A 36 -7.64 11.74 -3.99
C GLU A 36 -8.64 10.67 -3.51
N PHE A 37 -8.17 9.71 -2.71
CA PHE A 37 -9.00 8.67 -2.14
C PHE A 37 -10.14 9.28 -1.30
N ALA A 38 -9.84 10.21 -0.39
CA ALA A 38 -10.83 10.85 0.46
C ALA A 38 -11.84 11.70 -0.33
N LYS A 39 -11.39 12.40 -1.38
CA LYS A 39 -12.27 13.14 -2.30
C LYS A 39 -13.19 12.21 -3.07
N SER A 40 -12.68 11.07 -3.57
CA SER A 40 -13.45 10.09 -4.32
C SER A 40 -14.60 9.48 -3.51
N LEU A 41 -14.44 9.41 -2.19
CA LEU A 41 -15.45 8.92 -1.25
C LEU A 41 -16.34 10.03 -0.67
N GLY A 42 -16.06 11.30 -0.96
CA GLY A 42 -16.81 12.44 -0.39
C GLY A 42 -16.62 12.61 1.12
N ILE A 43 -15.50 12.16 1.67
CA ILE A 43 -15.22 12.17 3.13
C ILE A 43 -14.09 13.09 3.53
N ARG A 44 -13.55 13.91 2.61
CA ARG A 44 -12.37 14.74 2.88
C ARG A 44 -12.51 15.64 4.10
N GLU A 45 -13.70 16.18 4.33
CA GLU A 45 -14.01 17.04 5.50
C GLU A 45 -14.22 16.25 6.79
N LYS A 46 -14.36 14.92 6.72
CA LYS A 46 -14.56 14.04 7.89
C LYS A 46 -13.25 13.46 8.43
N ILE A 47 -12.12 13.72 7.76
CA ILE A 47 -10.83 13.12 8.07
C ILE A 47 -9.72 14.16 8.15
N GLN A 48 -8.63 13.78 8.82
CA GLN A 48 -7.36 14.46 8.80
C GLN A 48 -6.27 13.47 8.36
N ILE A 49 -5.33 13.95 7.55
CA ILE A 49 -4.08 13.25 7.28
C ILE A 49 -3.09 13.69 8.36
N SER A 50 -2.67 12.77 9.23
CA SER A 50 -1.65 13.06 10.24
C SER A 50 -0.27 13.08 9.59
N GLU A 51 0.28 14.28 9.40
CA GLU A 51 1.63 14.47 8.82
C GLU A 51 2.70 13.68 9.56
N SER A 52 2.62 13.64 10.90
CA SER A 52 3.56 12.90 11.74
C SER A 52 3.48 11.39 11.50
N LEU A 53 2.27 10.82 11.53
CA LEU A 53 2.08 9.37 11.30
C LEU A 53 2.46 8.99 9.87
N LEU A 54 2.16 9.84 8.89
CA LEU A 54 2.54 9.63 7.50
C LEU A 54 4.05 9.70 7.31
N SER A 55 4.72 10.67 7.94
CA SER A 55 6.18 10.79 7.93
C SER A 55 6.83 9.54 8.52
N HIS A 56 6.35 9.07 9.68
CA HIS A 56 6.85 7.84 10.29
C HIS A 56 6.63 6.61 9.40
N ALA A 57 5.47 6.49 8.74
CA ALA A 57 5.22 5.39 7.81
C ALA A 57 6.23 5.35 6.65
N VAL A 58 6.55 6.52 6.09
CA VAL A 58 7.54 6.66 5.02
C VAL A 58 8.94 6.32 5.51
N LEU A 59 9.34 6.83 6.68
CA LEU A 59 10.68 6.60 7.25
C LEU A 59 10.89 5.14 7.66
N ASP A 60 9.89 4.50 8.26
CA ASP A 60 9.96 3.09 8.61
C ASP A 60 10.05 2.21 7.36
N TYR A 61 9.31 2.55 6.30
CA TYR A 61 9.43 1.92 4.99
C TYR A 61 10.88 1.99 4.48
N PHE A 62 11.48 3.18 4.43
CA PHE A 62 12.87 3.32 3.96
C PHE A 62 13.87 2.60 4.87
N THR A 63 13.62 2.55 6.17
CA THR A 63 14.42 1.76 7.13
C THR A 63 14.42 0.28 6.78
N ASP A 64 13.26 -0.30 6.48
CA ASP A 64 13.17 -1.70 6.08
C ASP A 64 13.79 -1.94 4.70
N ILE A 65 13.59 -1.03 3.75
CA ILE A 65 14.21 -1.15 2.42
C ILE A 65 15.73 -1.11 2.50
N SER A 66 16.31 -0.22 3.31
CA SER A 66 17.74 -0.18 3.60
C SER A 66 18.25 -1.54 4.08
N ARG A 67 17.61 -2.10 5.10
CA ARG A 67 17.96 -3.40 5.68
C ARG A 67 17.88 -4.53 4.66
N LEU A 68 16.83 -4.55 3.82
CA LEU A 68 16.66 -5.55 2.77
C LEU A 68 17.75 -5.45 1.69
N LYS A 69 18.09 -4.24 1.25
CA LYS A 69 19.17 -4.04 0.27
C LYS A 69 20.51 -4.53 0.79
N HIS A 70 20.82 -4.23 2.05
CA HIS A 70 22.03 -4.70 2.70
C HIS A 70 22.07 -6.22 2.84
N PHE A 71 20.97 -6.83 3.29
CA PHE A 71 20.90 -8.29 3.49
C PHE A 71 20.99 -9.07 2.18
N HIS A 72 20.31 -8.60 1.13
CA HIS A 72 20.28 -9.27 -0.18
C HIS A 72 21.37 -8.82 -1.17
N GLN A 73 22.24 -7.88 -0.77
CA GLN A 73 23.24 -7.23 -1.64
C GLN A 73 22.62 -6.68 -2.94
N ALA A 74 21.36 -6.26 -2.87
CA ALA A 74 20.59 -5.83 -4.04
C ALA A 74 20.60 -4.31 -4.18
N LYS A 75 20.92 -3.80 -5.37
CA LYS A 75 20.88 -2.36 -5.65
C LYS A 75 19.44 -1.83 -5.75
N HIS A 76 18.53 -2.67 -6.24
CA HIS A 76 17.12 -2.33 -6.47
C HIS A 76 16.22 -3.39 -5.86
N ILE A 77 15.11 -2.94 -5.29
CA ILE A 77 14.01 -3.81 -4.85
C ILE A 77 12.96 -3.90 -5.96
N ASN A 78 12.33 -5.05 -6.10
CA ASN A 78 11.26 -5.22 -7.08
C ASN A 78 9.98 -4.48 -6.65
N SER A 79 9.09 -4.21 -7.59
CA SER A 79 7.83 -3.48 -7.33
C SER A 79 6.89 -4.19 -6.35
N LEU A 80 7.00 -5.51 -6.22
CA LEU A 80 6.24 -6.31 -5.27
C LEU A 80 6.65 -6.02 -3.83
N LYS A 81 7.96 -5.96 -3.56
CA LYS A 81 8.51 -5.53 -2.27
C LYS A 81 8.12 -4.09 -1.98
N VAL A 82 8.22 -3.20 -2.96
CA VAL A 82 7.79 -1.80 -2.78
C VAL A 82 6.35 -1.73 -2.28
N ILE A 83 5.37 -2.25 -3.03
CA ILE A 83 3.97 -2.14 -2.63
C ILE A 83 3.68 -2.82 -1.28
N SER A 84 4.32 -3.96 -0.99
CA SER A 84 4.07 -4.72 0.24
C SER A 84 4.57 -4.00 1.48
N TYR A 85 5.77 -3.44 1.43
CA TYR A 85 6.36 -2.72 2.56
C TYR A 85 5.71 -1.34 2.76
N GLU A 86 5.40 -0.63 1.68
CA GLU A 86 4.66 0.63 1.76
C GLU A 86 3.28 0.44 2.43
N THR A 87 2.52 -0.55 1.94
CA THR A 87 1.18 -0.83 2.45
C THR A 87 1.19 -1.33 3.88
N TYR A 88 2.17 -2.16 4.25
CA TYR A 88 2.39 -2.58 5.63
C TYR A 88 2.55 -1.38 6.58
N TRP A 89 3.46 -0.45 6.29
CA TRP A 89 3.72 0.67 7.18
C TRP A 89 2.56 1.67 7.25
N LEU A 90 1.82 1.87 6.16
CA LEU A 90 0.58 2.64 6.17
C LEU A 90 -0.49 2.01 7.08
N LEU A 91 -0.64 0.68 7.06
CA LEU A 91 -1.56 -0.05 7.94
C LEU A 91 -1.13 0.00 9.41
N ARG A 92 0.18 -0.07 9.67
CA ARG A 92 0.73 -0.02 11.04
C ARG A 92 0.64 1.37 11.67
N ARG A 93 0.90 2.43 10.90
CA ARG A 93 0.91 3.81 11.39
C ARG A 93 -0.44 4.50 11.32
N LYS A 94 -1.33 4.04 10.43
CA LYS A 94 -2.70 4.55 10.23
C LYS A 94 -2.77 6.09 10.10
N PRO A 95 -2.14 6.67 9.07
CA PRO A 95 -2.03 8.13 8.94
C PRO A 95 -3.38 8.85 8.73
N ILE A 96 -4.41 8.14 8.25
CA ILE A 96 -5.76 8.71 8.10
C ILE A 96 -6.47 8.66 9.46
N GLN A 97 -6.81 9.82 9.99
CA GLN A 97 -7.49 10.00 11.28
C GLN A 97 -8.91 10.51 11.05
N ILE A 98 -9.89 9.98 11.77
CA ILE A 98 -11.30 10.37 11.67
C ILE A 98 -11.51 11.58 12.60
N LEU A 99 -12.08 12.67 12.08
CA LEU A 99 -12.40 13.86 12.85
C LEU A 99 -13.84 13.87 13.35
N VAL A 100 -14.75 13.34 12.55
CA VAL A 100 -16.18 13.30 12.84
C VAL A 100 -16.63 11.86 12.84
N GLU A 101 -17.00 11.37 14.01
CA GLU A 101 -17.59 10.05 14.15
C GLU A 101 -19.00 10.06 13.55
N ASP A 102 -19.21 9.18 12.57
CA ASP A 102 -20.53 8.86 12.06
C ASP A 102 -20.91 7.53 12.72
N GLU A 103 -21.67 7.60 13.83
CA GLU A 103 -22.07 6.45 14.65
C GLU A 103 -22.76 5.33 13.85
N THR A 104 -23.20 5.63 12.62
CA THR A 104 -23.93 4.71 11.76
C THR A 104 -23.06 3.95 10.75
N SER A 105 -21.76 4.24 10.67
CA SER A 105 -20.92 3.77 9.57
C SER A 105 -19.66 2.99 10.01
N ASP A 106 -19.80 1.66 10.14
CA ASP A 106 -18.66 0.72 10.22
C ASP A 106 -17.64 0.92 9.07
N ALA A 107 -18.09 1.53 7.97
CA ALA A 107 -17.27 1.83 6.81
C ALA A 107 -16.11 2.79 7.13
N MET A 108 -16.24 3.63 8.17
CA MET A 108 -15.21 4.58 8.59
C MET A 108 -14.16 3.92 9.50
N ALA A 109 -14.54 2.91 10.28
CA ALA A 109 -13.64 2.25 11.23
C ALA A 109 -12.39 1.61 10.59
N PHE A 110 -12.51 1.20 9.32
CA PHE A 110 -11.45 0.54 8.55
C PHE A 110 -10.90 1.42 7.42
N LEU A 111 -10.86 2.73 7.60
CA LEU A 111 -10.55 3.65 6.52
C LEU A 111 -9.10 3.51 5.99
N ASN A 112 -8.13 3.28 6.87
CA ASN A 112 -6.75 3.03 6.47
C ASN A 112 -6.63 1.70 5.69
N GLU A 113 -7.35 0.67 6.13
CA GLU A 113 -7.43 -0.62 5.46
C GLU A 113 -8.08 -0.50 4.09
N LYS A 114 -9.14 0.31 3.94
CA LYS A 114 -9.78 0.60 2.64
C LYS A 114 -8.85 1.35 1.71
N PHE A 115 -8.13 2.35 2.22
CA PHE A 115 -7.14 3.08 1.44
C PHE A 115 -6.07 2.12 0.91
N VAL A 116 -5.45 1.34 1.79
CA VAL A 116 -4.42 0.38 1.42
C VAL A 116 -4.96 -0.70 0.48
N PHE A 117 -6.16 -1.22 0.73
CA PHE A 117 -6.84 -2.15 -0.17
C PHE A 117 -6.97 -1.57 -1.57
N SER A 118 -7.36 -0.29 -1.70
CA SER A 118 -7.49 0.38 -3.00
C SER A 118 -6.16 0.47 -3.74
N ARG A 119 -5.05 0.73 -3.02
CA ARG A 119 -3.69 0.73 -3.59
C ARG A 119 -3.30 -0.64 -4.11
N ILE A 120 -3.55 -1.68 -3.32
CA ILE A 120 -3.24 -3.07 -3.70
C ILE A 120 -4.08 -3.48 -4.91
N ALA A 121 -5.38 -3.21 -4.91
CA ALA A 121 -6.26 -3.53 -6.02
C ALA A 121 -5.79 -2.84 -7.32
N LYS A 122 -5.43 -1.55 -7.26
CA LYS A 122 -4.84 -0.80 -8.38
C LYS A 122 -3.56 -1.47 -8.89
N TYR A 123 -2.66 -1.86 -7.98
CA TYR A 123 -1.41 -2.56 -8.34
C TYR A 123 -1.66 -3.91 -9.01
N LEU A 124 -2.63 -4.70 -8.53
CA LEU A 124 -2.98 -6.01 -9.12
C LEU A 124 -3.65 -5.88 -10.49
N MET A 125 -4.43 -4.82 -10.70
CA MET A 125 -5.09 -4.56 -12.00
C MET A 125 -4.15 -3.95 -13.05
N GLY A 126 -3.00 -3.40 -12.65
CA GLY A 126 -2.04 -2.76 -13.53
C GLY A 126 -2.59 -1.52 -14.26
N ASP A 127 -1.89 -1.07 -15.30
CA ASP A 127 -2.19 0.18 -16.04
C ASP A 127 -3.38 0.07 -17.01
N GLY A 128 -4.41 -0.71 -16.66
CA GLY A 128 -5.72 -0.56 -17.29
C GLY A 128 -5.82 -1.05 -18.73
N LYS A 129 -5.12 -2.13 -19.11
CA LYS A 129 -5.63 -2.94 -20.23
C LYS A 129 -7.04 -3.36 -19.84
N ARG A 130 -8.05 -2.86 -20.57
CA ARG A 130 -9.46 -3.20 -20.32
C ARG A 130 -9.66 -4.69 -20.63
N VAL A 131 -9.32 -5.54 -19.68
CA VAL A 131 -9.57 -6.97 -19.77
C VAL A 131 -11.03 -7.18 -19.43
N ILE A 132 -11.80 -7.62 -20.41
CA ILE A 132 -13.16 -8.10 -20.16
C ILE A 132 -13.02 -9.47 -19.50
N LEU A 133 -13.22 -9.51 -18.18
CA LEU A 133 -13.22 -10.76 -17.42
C LEU A 133 -14.50 -11.54 -17.74
N SER A 134 -14.41 -12.85 -17.92
CA SER A 134 -15.59 -13.71 -17.93
C SER A 134 -16.33 -13.61 -16.59
N PRO A 135 -17.63 -13.94 -16.53
CA PRO A 135 -18.38 -13.95 -15.28
C PRO A 135 -17.70 -14.76 -14.16
N GLU A 136 -17.12 -15.91 -14.51
CA GLU A 136 -16.44 -16.81 -13.58
C GLU A 136 -15.13 -16.20 -13.07
N THR A 137 -14.28 -15.68 -13.96
CA THR A 137 -13.03 -15.02 -13.57
C THR A 137 -13.30 -13.76 -12.76
N LYS A 138 -14.31 -12.98 -13.14
CA LYS A 138 -14.74 -11.80 -12.38
C LYS A 138 -15.18 -12.17 -10.97
N LYS A 139 -15.97 -13.24 -10.82
CA LYS A 139 -16.40 -13.75 -9.52
C LYS A 139 -15.21 -14.21 -8.68
N GLY A 140 -14.28 -14.97 -9.26
CA GLY A 140 -13.06 -15.40 -8.57
C GLY A 140 -12.19 -14.22 -8.10
N PHE A 141 -12.03 -13.21 -8.96
CA PHE A 141 -11.28 -12.00 -8.62
C PHE A 141 -11.93 -11.19 -7.49
N LEU A 142 -13.26 -10.97 -7.56
CA LEU A 142 -13.99 -10.28 -6.49
C LEU A 142 -13.91 -11.04 -5.16
N ASN A 143 -14.02 -12.38 -5.17
CA ASN A 143 -13.85 -13.19 -3.97
C ASN A 143 -12.44 -13.06 -3.36
N TYR A 144 -11.41 -12.98 -4.20
CA TYR A 144 -10.05 -12.71 -3.74
C TYR A 144 -9.95 -11.33 -3.08
N LEU A 145 -10.50 -10.30 -3.71
CA LEU A 145 -10.51 -8.94 -3.17
C LEU A 145 -11.26 -8.84 -1.84
N ASP A 146 -12.42 -9.50 -1.72
CA ASP A 146 -13.19 -9.55 -0.48
C ASP A 146 -12.40 -10.25 0.64
N SER A 147 -11.73 -11.35 0.31
CA SER A 147 -10.89 -12.11 1.25
C SER A 147 -9.67 -11.29 1.68
N LEU A 148 -9.02 -10.59 0.74
CA LEU A 148 -7.92 -9.69 1.01
C LEU A 148 -8.35 -8.57 1.95
N PHE A 149 -9.47 -7.91 1.66
CA PHE A 149 -9.97 -6.83 2.52
C PHE A 149 -10.34 -7.34 3.92
N TYR A 150 -10.95 -8.52 4.02
CA TYR A 150 -11.20 -9.17 5.32
C TYR A 150 -9.88 -9.42 6.08
N TYR A 151 -8.85 -9.91 5.38
CA TYR A 151 -7.54 -10.19 5.97
C TYR A 151 -6.89 -8.92 6.52
N LEU A 152 -6.90 -7.81 5.77
CA LEU A 152 -6.35 -6.52 6.21
C LEU A 152 -7.03 -5.98 7.48
N LYS A 153 -8.33 -6.27 7.69
CA LYS A 153 -9.09 -5.81 8.85
C LYS A 153 -8.84 -6.62 10.13
N TYR A 154 -8.69 -7.94 10.02
CA TYR A 154 -8.87 -8.85 11.17
C TYR A 154 -7.75 -9.88 11.36
N ARG A 155 -6.68 -9.82 10.58
CA ARG A 155 -5.58 -10.79 10.67
C ARG A 155 -4.27 -10.10 11.01
N ASN A 156 -3.37 -10.87 11.60
CA ASN A 156 -1.99 -10.47 11.77
C ASN A 156 -1.27 -10.64 10.44
N TYR A 157 -0.48 -9.63 10.07
CA TYR A 157 0.34 -9.63 8.88
C TYR A 157 1.61 -8.82 9.12
N ASP A 158 2.64 -9.19 8.38
CA ASP A 158 3.85 -8.40 8.17
C ASP A 158 4.02 -8.11 6.66
N ALA A 159 5.07 -7.36 6.32
CA ALA A 159 5.35 -7.01 4.94
C ALA A 159 5.66 -8.23 4.06
N GLU A 160 6.25 -9.30 4.61
CA GLU A 160 6.61 -10.51 3.86
C GLU A 160 5.37 -11.36 3.55
N MET A 161 4.40 -11.43 4.47
CA MET A 161 3.11 -12.06 4.25
C MET A 161 2.35 -11.35 3.13
N LEU A 162 2.33 -10.01 3.15
CA LEU A 162 1.73 -9.23 2.05
C LEU A 162 2.46 -9.48 0.72
N GLU A 163 3.80 -9.52 0.74
CA GLU A 163 4.59 -9.85 -0.46
C GLU A 163 4.22 -11.22 -1.03
N MET A 164 4.13 -12.24 -0.18
CA MET A 164 3.76 -13.60 -0.58
C MET A 164 2.33 -13.67 -1.16
N MET A 165 1.37 -12.97 -0.56
CA MET A 165 -0.01 -12.93 -1.05
C MET A 165 -0.12 -12.31 -2.44
N LEU A 166 0.61 -11.21 -2.67
CA LEU A 166 0.63 -10.54 -3.96
C LEU A 166 1.44 -11.33 -4.99
N MET A 167 2.51 -12.02 -4.56
CA MET A 167 3.28 -12.94 -5.39
C MET A 167 2.41 -14.09 -5.89
N GLY A 168 1.65 -14.72 -4.99
CA GLY A 168 0.77 -15.83 -5.31
C GLY A 168 -0.30 -15.44 -6.33
N PHE A 169 -0.87 -14.24 -6.21
CA PHE A 169 -1.80 -13.72 -7.22
C PHE A 169 -1.12 -13.59 -8.59
N LYS A 170 0.05 -12.93 -8.65
CA LYS A 170 0.79 -12.75 -9.91
C LYS A 170 1.20 -14.08 -10.55
N ALA A 171 1.67 -15.03 -9.75
CA ALA A 171 2.01 -16.37 -10.23
C ALA A 171 0.78 -17.09 -10.79
N GLY A 172 -0.37 -16.97 -10.13
CA GLY A 172 -1.63 -17.52 -10.63
C GLY A 172 -2.06 -16.93 -11.97
N VAL A 173 -1.86 -15.63 -12.18
CA VAL A 173 -2.12 -14.98 -13.48
C VAL A 173 -1.19 -15.52 -14.57
N LEU A 174 0.12 -15.61 -14.30
CA LEU A 174 1.10 -16.12 -15.27
C LEU A 174 0.80 -17.56 -15.68
N VAL A 175 0.54 -18.45 -14.72
CA VAL A 175 0.20 -19.86 -15.01
C VAL A 175 -1.10 -19.96 -15.80
N ALA A 176 -2.10 -19.12 -15.51
CA ALA A 176 -3.36 -19.13 -16.25
C ALA A 176 -3.20 -18.67 -17.70
N ASP A 177 -2.26 -17.76 -17.98
CA ASP A 177 -1.94 -17.32 -19.34
C ASP A 177 -1.23 -18.44 -20.12
N ASP A 178 -0.21 -19.09 -19.53
CA ASP A 178 0.49 -20.22 -20.14
C ASP A 178 -0.43 -21.41 -20.46
N LEU A 179 -1.37 -21.73 -19.56
CA LEU A 179 -2.32 -22.83 -19.77
C LEU A 179 -3.28 -22.56 -20.95
N LYS A 180 -3.67 -21.31 -21.19
CA LYS A 180 -4.53 -20.94 -22.32
C LYS A 180 -3.79 -21.02 -23.66
N GLU A 181 -2.49 -20.69 -23.66
CA GLU A 181 -1.65 -20.80 -24.86
C GLU A 181 -1.43 -22.25 -25.29
N GLN A 182 -1.42 -23.21 -24.35
CA GLN A 182 -1.29 -24.64 -24.66
C GLN A 182 -2.59 -25.29 -25.18
N GLU A 183 -3.74 -24.67 -24.94
CA GLU A 183 -5.05 -25.14 -25.43
C GLU A 183 -5.43 -24.56 -26.82
N SER A 184 -4.59 -23.69 -27.40
CA SER A 184 -4.77 -23.08 -28.73
C SER A 184 -3.87 -23.71 -29.81
#